data_AF-A0A1E7KD38-F1
#
_entry.id   AF-A0A1E7KD38-F1
#
_cell.length_a   1.000
_cell.length_b   1.000
_cell.length_c   1.000
_cell.angle_alpha   90.00
_cell.angle_beta   90.00
_cell.angle_gamma   90.00
#
_symmetry.space_group_name_H-M   'P 1'
#
loop_
_entity.id
_entity.type
_entity.pdbx_description
1 polymer ?
#
loop_
_entity_poly.entity_id
_entity_poly.type
_entity_poly.pdbx_seq_one_letter_code
_entity_poly.pdbx_strand_id
1 'polypeptide(L)'
;MSLRDLVHDTAVARMSTSERLDRLRAARLYFQRPENPGFLVAETVDGPVVPVFTSWEQLALFAGVCDWASTTAEDLVELLPDGVRALVDPLGEHPFLLDANRLPPPETAGPDVGEGTADVRTTDAADATDATDAAPADAGATARRG
;
A
#
# COMPACT_ATOMS: atom_id res chain seq x y z
N MET A 1 -7.35 -2.76 -27.55
CA MET A 1 -8.01 -2.52 -26.25
C MET A 1 -9.00 -3.65 -25.99
N SER A 2 -8.56 -4.63 -25.21
CA SER A 2 -9.41 -5.71 -24.69
C SER A 2 -10.20 -5.22 -23.47
N LEU A 3 -11.34 -5.86 -23.17
CA LEU A 3 -12.06 -5.62 -21.90
C LEU A 3 -11.17 -5.85 -20.68
N ARG A 4 -10.24 -6.81 -20.78
CA ARG A 4 -9.25 -7.09 -19.73
C ARG A 4 -8.36 -5.89 -19.46
N ASP A 5 -7.85 -5.28 -20.53
CA ASP A 5 -6.96 -4.11 -20.45
C ASP A 5 -7.74 -2.93 -19.85
N LEU A 6 -8.98 -2.72 -20.29
CA LEU A 6 -9.84 -1.65 -19.75
C LEU A 6 -10.13 -1.84 -18.25
N VAL A 7 -10.45 -3.06 -17.83
CA VAL A 7 -10.68 -3.38 -16.41
C VAL A 7 -9.40 -3.19 -15.60
N HIS A 8 -8.25 -3.59 -16.15
CA HIS A 8 -6.95 -3.40 -15.52
C HIS A 8 -6.64 -1.91 -15.33
N ASP A 9 -6.74 -1.12 -16.41
CA ASP A 9 -6.50 0.32 -16.40
C ASP A 9 -7.44 1.04 -15.42
N THR A 10 -8.72 0.66 -15.41
CA THR A 10 -9.71 1.24 -14.50
C THR A 10 -9.41 0.88 -13.05
N ALA A 11 -8.99 -0.36 -12.78
CA ALA A 11 -8.58 -0.78 -11.44
C ALA A 11 -7.35 0.02 -10.98
N VAL A 12 -6.32 0.13 -11.82
CA VAL A 12 -5.11 0.91 -11.53
C VAL A 12 -5.44 2.38 -11.29
N ALA A 13 -6.33 2.97 -12.10
CA ALA A 13 -6.74 4.36 -11.98
C ALA A 13 -7.51 4.67 -10.68
N ARG A 14 -8.18 3.67 -10.10
CA ARG A 14 -8.92 3.80 -8.83
C ARG A 14 -8.06 3.55 -7.59
N MET A 15 -6.88 2.95 -7.74
CA MET A 15 -5.97 2.69 -6.61
C MET A 15 -5.41 3.99 -6.06
N SER A 16 -5.29 4.04 -4.73
CA SER A 16 -4.51 5.10 -4.08
C SER A 16 -3.02 4.95 -4.43
N THR A 17 -2.25 6.02 -4.24
CA THR A 17 -0.80 5.97 -4.40
C THR A 17 -0.16 4.96 -3.46
N SER A 18 -0.62 4.87 -2.20
CA SER A 18 -0.10 3.90 -1.22
C SER A 18 -0.33 2.46 -1.68
N GLU A 19 -1.53 2.12 -2.14
CA GLU A 19 -1.84 0.77 -2.65
C GLU A 19 -0.98 0.42 -3.87
N ARG A 20 -0.74 1.40 -4.75
CA ARG A 20 0.13 1.20 -5.92
C ARG A 20 1.58 0.97 -5.51
N LEU A 21 2.07 1.69 -4.51
CA LEU A 21 3.42 1.50 -3.97
C LEU A 21 3.56 0.15 -3.27
N ASP A 22 2.58 -0.28 -2.48
CA ASP A 22 2.59 -1.60 -1.84
C ASP A 22 2.62 -2.74 -2.86
N ARG A 23 1.82 -2.62 -3.93
CA ARG A 23 1.89 -3.58 -5.04
C ARG A 23 3.23 -3.55 -5.75
N LEU A 24 3.81 -2.36 -5.95
CA LEU A 24 5.12 -2.23 -6.58
C LEU A 24 6.18 -2.92 -5.71
N ARG A 25 6.18 -2.72 -4.39
CA ARG A 25 7.09 -3.39 -3.44
C ARG A 25 7.04 -4.91 -3.58
N ALA A 26 5.83 -5.47 -3.61
CA ALA A 26 5.61 -6.91 -3.75
C ALA A 26 5.79 -7.45 -5.19
N ALA A 27 6.03 -6.58 -6.18
CA ALA A 27 6.17 -7.00 -7.57
C ALA A 27 7.43 -7.86 -7.75
N ARG A 28 7.29 -8.96 -8.50
CA ARG A 28 8.42 -9.83 -8.84
C ARG A 28 9.19 -9.22 -10.01
N LEU A 29 10.48 -9.03 -9.82
CA LEU A 29 11.41 -8.61 -10.86
C LEU A 29 12.39 -9.73 -11.16
N TYR A 30 12.77 -9.83 -12.43
CA TYR A 30 13.70 -10.81 -12.97
C TYR A 30 14.96 -10.10 -13.44
N PHE A 31 16.11 -10.75 -13.27
CA PHE A 31 17.39 -10.23 -13.72
C PHE A 31 18.32 -11.38 -14.08
N GLN A 32 19.34 -11.08 -14.88
CA GLN A 32 20.37 -12.05 -15.23
C GLN A 32 21.20 -12.38 -13.99
N ARG A 33 21.37 -13.67 -13.71
CA ARG A 33 22.16 -14.16 -12.57
C ARG A 33 23.64 -14.20 -12.97
N PRO A 34 24.52 -13.41 -12.33
CA PRO A 34 25.96 -13.52 -12.52
C PRO A 34 26.53 -14.81 -11.90
N GLU A 35 27.73 -15.18 -12.32
CA GLU A 35 28.47 -16.35 -11.80
C GLU A 35 28.82 -16.22 -10.31
N ASN A 36 29.08 -14.98 -9.86
CA ASN A 36 29.32 -14.64 -8.46
C ASN A 36 28.10 -13.89 -7.90
N PRO A 37 27.75 -14.05 -6.61
CA PRO A 37 26.62 -13.36 -6.01
C PRO A 37 26.75 -11.84 -6.14
N GLY A 38 25.73 -11.21 -6.72
CA GLY A 38 25.69 -9.76 -6.94
C GLY A 38 24.76 -9.38 -8.10
N PHE A 39 24.88 -8.13 -8.54
CA PHE A 39 24.15 -7.59 -9.68
C PHE A 39 25.09 -7.23 -10.82
N LEU A 40 24.61 -7.43 -12.05
CA LEU A 40 25.30 -6.93 -13.24
C LEU A 40 24.96 -5.45 -13.42
N VAL A 41 25.96 -4.61 -13.18
CA VAL A 41 25.84 -3.15 -13.32
C VAL A 41 26.30 -2.74 -14.71
N ALA A 42 25.45 -1.99 -15.41
CA ALA A 42 25.75 -1.33 -16.66
C ALA A 42 26.06 0.15 -16.40
N GLU A 43 27.21 0.61 -16.89
CA GLU A 43 27.56 2.04 -16.88
C GLU A 43 26.75 2.78 -17.94
N THR A 44 25.99 3.79 -17.53
CA THR A 44 25.24 4.65 -18.45
C THR A 44 25.62 6.12 -18.26
N VAL A 45 25.26 6.97 -19.22
CA VAL A 45 25.47 8.42 -19.15
C VAL A 45 24.81 9.05 -17.91
N ASP A 46 23.72 8.47 -17.42
CA ASP A 46 23.00 8.94 -16.24
C ASP A 46 23.53 8.33 -14.93
N GLY A 47 24.46 7.36 -15.00
CA GLY A 47 25.05 6.66 -13.86
C GLY A 47 24.96 5.13 -13.97
N PRO A 48 25.50 4.39 -12.98
CA PRO A 48 25.44 2.93 -12.97
C PRO A 48 24.01 2.43 -12.75
N VAL A 49 23.56 1.49 -13.57
CA VAL A 49 22.22 0.90 -13.47
C VAL A 49 22.23 -0.62 -13.56
N VAL A 50 21.30 -1.27 -12.87
CA VAL A 50 21.05 -2.72 -12.98
C VAL A 50 19.80 -2.96 -13.83
N PRO A 51 19.90 -3.61 -14.99
CA PRO A 51 18.73 -3.93 -15.79
C PRO A 51 17.92 -5.04 -15.10
N VAL A 52 16.65 -4.76 -14.84
CA VAL A 52 15.68 -5.69 -14.27
C VAL A 52 14.41 -5.70 -15.11
N PHE A 53 13.64 -6.77 -15.01
CA PHE A 53 12.54 -7.04 -15.94
C PHE A 53 11.29 -7.50 -15.21
N THR A 54 10.11 -7.07 -15.67
CA THR A 54 8.83 -7.53 -15.11
C THR A 54 8.40 -8.90 -15.65
N SER A 55 9.04 -9.36 -16.73
CA SER A 55 8.71 -10.61 -17.41
C SER A 55 9.96 -11.30 -17.98
N TRP A 56 9.86 -12.62 -18.19
CA TRP A 56 10.95 -13.41 -18.78
C TRP A 56 11.16 -13.11 -20.25
N GLU A 57 10.10 -12.74 -20.95
CA GLU A 57 10.15 -12.34 -22.35
C GLU A 57 11.02 -11.10 -22.50
N GLN A 58 10.85 -10.09 -21.63
CA GLN A 58 11.70 -8.89 -21.64
C GLN A 58 13.15 -9.19 -21.28
N LEU A 59 13.38 -10.10 -20.31
CA LEU A 59 14.73 -10.56 -19.98
C LEU A 59 15.39 -11.27 -21.17
N ALA A 60 14.68 -12.18 -21.84
CA ALA A 60 15.18 -12.92 -22.99
C ALA A 60 15.43 -12.00 -24.20
N LEU A 61 14.62 -10.95 -24.38
CA LEU A 61 14.85 -9.93 -25.40
C LEU A 61 16.14 -9.14 -25.15
N PHE A 62 16.46 -8.86 -23.89
CA PHE A 62 17.63 -8.08 -23.52
C PHE A 62 18.93 -8.90 -23.49
N ALA A 63 18.92 -10.03 -22.78
CA ALA A 63 20.12 -10.83 -22.50
C ALA A 63 20.20 -12.14 -23.32
N GLY A 64 19.15 -12.49 -24.08
CA GLY A 64 19.06 -13.78 -24.75
C GLY A 64 18.87 -14.94 -23.77
N VAL A 65 19.44 -16.09 -24.10
CA VAL A 65 19.43 -17.27 -23.23
C VAL A 65 20.46 -17.06 -22.11
N CYS A 66 19.99 -16.87 -20.88
CA CYS A 66 20.84 -16.67 -19.72
C CYS A 66 20.29 -17.38 -18.47
N ASP A 67 21.18 -17.59 -17.49
CA ASP A 67 20.77 -17.89 -16.13
C ASP A 67 20.07 -16.67 -15.53
N TRP A 68 18.96 -16.90 -14.83
CA TRP A 68 18.14 -15.84 -14.26
C TRP A 68 17.88 -16.05 -12.77
N ALA A 69 17.65 -14.94 -12.08
CA ALA A 69 17.17 -14.91 -10.71
C ALA A 69 15.95 -13.99 -10.63
N SER A 70 15.18 -14.13 -9.54
CA SER A 70 14.02 -13.28 -9.29
C SER A 70 14.04 -12.80 -7.85
N THR A 71 13.63 -11.56 -7.63
CA THR A 71 13.47 -10.98 -6.29
C THR A 71 12.27 -10.03 -6.28
N THR A 72 11.84 -9.57 -5.10
CA THR A 72 10.81 -8.52 -5.00
C THR A 72 11.43 -7.14 -5.27
N ALA A 73 10.61 -6.16 -5.64
CA ALA A 73 11.12 -4.80 -5.84
C ALA A 73 11.64 -4.18 -4.52
N GLU A 74 11.03 -4.52 -3.39
CA GLU A 74 11.50 -4.12 -2.06
C GLU A 74 12.89 -4.68 -1.77
N ASP A 75 13.05 -6.01 -1.85
CA ASP A 75 14.34 -6.67 -1.63
C ASP A 75 15.40 -6.14 -2.61
N LEU A 76 15.03 -5.89 -3.86
CA LEU A 76 15.95 -5.35 -4.86
C LEU A 76 16.54 -4.01 -4.41
N VAL A 77 15.68 -3.08 -3.99
CA VAL A 77 16.09 -1.74 -3.58
C VAL A 77 16.98 -1.78 -2.34
N GLU A 78 16.73 -2.70 -1.41
CA GLU A 78 17.57 -2.90 -0.22
C GLU A 78 18.94 -3.52 -0.53
N LEU A 79 19.01 -4.38 -1.55
CA LEU A 79 20.24 -5.07 -1.95
C LEU A 79 21.10 -4.25 -2.93
N LEU A 80 20.57 -3.17 -3.50
CA LEU A 80 21.30 -2.35 -4.45
C LEU A 80 22.46 -1.61 -3.76
N PRO A 81 23.66 -1.58 -4.37
CA PRO A 81 24.76 -0.80 -3.85
C PRO A 81 24.51 0.71 -3.97
N ASP A 82 25.12 1.49 -3.07
CA ASP A 82 24.95 2.94 -3.01
C ASP A 82 25.30 3.61 -4.35
N GLY A 83 24.40 4.46 -4.83
CA GLY A 83 24.56 5.19 -6.09
C GLY A 83 24.17 4.40 -7.35
N VAL A 84 23.78 3.12 -7.22
CA VAL A 84 23.28 2.30 -8.33
C VAL A 84 21.74 2.26 -8.31
N ARG A 85 21.13 2.36 -9.49
CA ARG A 85 19.67 2.33 -9.64
C ARG A 85 19.23 1.13 -10.48
N ALA A 86 18.04 0.60 -10.26
CA ALA A 86 17.49 -0.43 -11.12
C ALA A 86 16.80 0.20 -12.33
N LEU A 87 17.06 -0.30 -13.54
CA LEU A 87 16.35 0.08 -14.76
C LEU A 87 15.38 -1.03 -15.13
N VAL A 88 14.09 -0.76 -14.96
CA VAL A 88 13.02 -1.73 -15.21
C VAL A 88 12.61 -1.69 -16.68
N ASP A 89 12.61 -2.87 -17.32
CA ASP A 89 12.21 -3.13 -18.71
C ASP A 89 12.79 -2.11 -19.73
N PRO A 90 14.12 -2.04 -19.89
CA PRO A 90 14.77 -1.08 -20.81
C PRO A 90 14.31 -1.19 -22.27
N LEU A 91 13.86 -2.38 -22.70
CA LEU A 91 13.32 -2.63 -24.04
C LEU A 91 11.79 -2.69 -24.07
N GLY A 92 11.13 -2.43 -22.93
CA GLY A 92 9.69 -2.43 -22.80
C GLY A 92 9.03 -1.14 -23.28
N GLU A 93 7.70 -1.09 -23.22
CA GLU A 93 6.93 0.08 -23.64
C GLU A 93 7.09 1.28 -22.69
N HIS A 94 7.35 1.01 -21.41
CA HIS A 94 7.46 2.03 -20.36
C HIS A 94 8.67 1.76 -19.46
N PRO A 95 9.91 1.99 -19.96
CA PRO A 95 11.09 1.86 -19.14
C PRO A 95 11.09 2.88 -18.01
N PHE A 96 11.43 2.46 -16.79
CA PHE A 96 11.53 3.38 -15.67
C PHE A 96 12.67 3.00 -14.72
N LEU A 97 13.23 4.01 -14.05
CA LEU A 97 14.23 3.81 -13.00
C LEU A 97 13.56 3.57 -11.65
N LEU A 98 14.02 2.55 -10.93
CA LEU A 98 13.60 2.20 -9.58
C LEU A 98 14.78 2.44 -8.63
N ASP A 99 14.54 3.21 -7.57
CA ASP A 99 15.48 3.52 -6.50
C ASP A 99 14.72 3.64 -5.16
N ALA A 100 15.46 3.78 -4.06
CA ALA A 100 14.90 3.93 -2.72
C ALA A 100 13.99 5.16 -2.56
N ASN A 101 14.18 6.20 -3.37
CA ASN A 101 13.31 7.38 -3.34
C ASN A 101 11.96 7.11 -4.04
N ARG A 102 11.95 6.28 -5.08
CA ARG A 102 10.72 5.89 -5.80
C ARG A 102 9.94 4.80 -5.09
N LEU A 103 10.61 4.01 -4.27
CA LEU A 103 10.00 3.02 -3.41
C LEU A 103 10.31 3.39 -1.95
N PRO A 104 9.72 4.49 -1.44
CA PRO A 104 9.95 4.87 -0.05
C PRO A 104 9.61 3.69 0.87
N PRO A 105 10.21 3.57 2.06
CA PRO A 105 9.81 2.53 3.01
C PRO A 105 8.30 2.60 3.24
N PRO A 106 7.63 1.47 3.57
CA PRO A 106 6.24 1.52 3.97
C PRO A 106 6.13 2.56 5.09
N GLU A 107 5.24 3.53 4.92
CA GLU A 107 4.95 4.48 5.98
C GLU A 107 4.51 3.63 7.16
N THR A 108 5.37 3.50 8.18
CA THR A 108 5.02 2.76 9.38
C THR A 108 3.75 3.42 9.88
N ALA A 109 2.63 2.73 9.71
CA ALA A 109 1.40 3.09 10.39
C ALA A 109 1.76 3.11 11.87
N GLY A 110 2.04 4.31 12.38
CA GLY A 110 2.13 4.53 13.81
C GLY A 110 0.84 4.01 14.43
N PRO A 111 0.87 3.50 15.67
CA PRO A 111 -0.36 3.10 16.32
C PRO A 111 -1.33 4.27 16.23
N ASP A 112 -2.53 4.01 15.71
CA ASP A 112 -3.64 4.95 15.66
C ASP A 112 -3.94 5.35 17.12
N VAL A 113 -3.26 6.39 17.60
CA VAL A 113 -3.60 7.05 18.86
C VAL A 113 -4.80 7.90 18.50
N GLY A 114 -5.98 7.31 18.68
CA GLY A 114 -7.25 8.00 18.53
C GLY A 114 -7.25 9.25 19.40
N GLU A 115 -7.08 10.41 18.75
CA GLU A 115 -7.10 11.70 19.42
C GLU A 115 -8.38 12.46 19.06
N GLY A 116 -9.26 12.54 20.07
CA GLY A 116 -10.03 13.75 20.34
C GLY A 116 -11.34 13.96 19.58
N THR A 117 -12.43 13.32 20.02
CA THR A 117 -13.74 13.98 19.93
C THR A 117 -13.90 14.93 21.11
N ALA A 118 -13.76 16.21 20.78
CA ALA A 118 -13.89 17.36 21.65
C ALA A 118 -15.24 17.42 22.38
N ASP A 119 -15.12 17.86 23.64
CA ASP A 119 -16.16 18.46 24.46
C ASP A 119 -16.86 19.60 23.69
N VAL A 120 -18.19 19.53 23.59
CA VAL A 120 -19.04 20.69 23.32
C VAL A 120 -20.15 20.71 24.34
N ARG A 121 -19.93 21.47 25.43
CA ARG A 121 -21.00 22.13 26.16
C ARG A 121 -21.22 23.53 25.58
N THR A 122 -22.44 23.82 25.16
CA THR A 122 -23.07 25.14 25.40
C THR A 122 -24.59 24.96 25.43
N THR A 123 -25.13 25.50 26.53
CA THR A 123 -26.52 25.66 26.97
C THR A 123 -27.29 26.69 26.11
N ASP A 124 -28.62 26.56 25.97
CA ASP A 124 -29.62 27.38 26.68
C ASP A 124 -31.08 27.07 26.26
N ALA A 125 -31.99 27.15 27.25
CA ALA A 125 -33.45 27.42 27.30
C ALA A 125 -34.38 27.19 26.08
N ALA A 126 -35.68 26.87 26.21
CA ALA A 126 -36.62 26.58 27.29
C ALA A 126 -37.92 26.10 26.61
N ASP A 127 -38.70 25.23 27.24
CA ASP A 127 -40.14 25.50 27.37
C ASP A 127 -40.71 24.68 28.51
N ALA A 128 -41.47 25.37 29.35
CA ALA A 128 -42.10 24.85 30.55
C ALA A 128 -43.50 24.35 30.22
N THR A 129 -43.90 23.23 30.80
CA THR A 129 -45.30 23.08 31.25
C THR A 129 -45.30 22.41 32.61
N ASP A 130 -45.79 23.20 33.55
CA ASP A 130 -46.06 22.91 34.95
C ASP A 130 -47.49 22.35 35.10
N ALA A 131 -47.72 21.79 36.28
CA ALA A 131 -48.97 21.36 36.91
C ALA A 131 -49.56 20.02 36.45
N THR A 132 -50.14 19.18 37.30
CA THR A 132 -50.28 19.02 38.76
C THR A 132 -51.15 17.76 38.88
N ASP A 133 -50.82 16.81 39.76
CA ASP A 133 -51.72 16.37 40.85
C ASP A 133 -51.11 15.22 41.67
N ALA A 134 -51.51 15.18 42.93
CA ALA A 134 -50.75 14.65 44.05
C ALA A 134 -51.27 13.31 44.60
N ALA A 135 -50.31 12.45 44.96
CA ALA A 135 -50.25 11.64 46.19
C ALA A 135 -51.39 10.61 46.49
N PRO A 136 -51.37 9.87 47.62
CA PRO A 136 -50.61 8.63 47.76
C PRO A 136 -51.40 7.45 48.38
N ALA A 137 -50.73 6.28 48.45
CA ALA A 137 -50.86 5.18 49.42
C ALA A 137 -52.26 4.59 49.76
N ASP A 138 -52.45 3.30 49.46
CA ASP A 138 -53.17 2.39 50.35
C ASP A 138 -52.52 0.99 50.38
N ALA A 139 -52.54 0.41 51.57
CA ALA A 139 -52.02 -0.88 51.95
C ALA A 139 -52.99 -2.01 51.62
N GLY A 140 -52.47 -3.22 51.44
CA GLY A 140 -53.31 -4.41 51.24
C GLY A 140 -52.51 -5.70 51.30
N ALA A 141 -52.29 -6.19 52.51
CA ALA A 141 -51.76 -7.52 52.78
C ALA A 141 -52.79 -8.63 52.45
N THR A 142 -52.29 -9.87 52.39
CA THR A 142 -52.94 -11.19 52.59
C THR A 142 -53.44 -12.01 51.38
N ALA A 143 -52.68 -13.09 51.14
CA ALA A 143 -53.08 -14.50 51.19
C ALA A 143 -54.16 -15.08 50.23
N ARG A 144 -53.73 -16.04 49.40
CA ARG A 144 -54.19 -17.46 49.27
C ARG A 144 -53.84 -17.97 47.85
N ARG A 145 -53.04 -19.03 47.72
CA ARG A 145 -53.39 -20.47 47.71
C ARG A 145 -54.19 -20.87 46.47
N GLY A 146 -53.58 -21.74 45.66
CA GLY A 146 -54.15 -22.41 44.49
C GLY A 146 -53.04 -23.15 43.77
#